data_AF-A0A1F9Q497-F1
#
_entry.id   AF-A0A1F9Q497-F1
#
_cell.length_a   1.000
_cell.length_b   1.000
_cell.length_c   1.000
_cell.angle_alpha   90.00
_cell.angle_beta   90.00
_cell.angle_gamma   90.00
#
_symmetry.space_group_name_H-M   'P 1'
#
loop_
_entity.id
_entity.type
_entity.pdbx_description
1 polymer ?
#
loop_
_entity_poly.entity_id
_entity_poly.type
_entity_poly.pdbx_seq_one_letter_code
_entity_poly.pdbx_strand_id
1 'polypeptide(L)'
;MKKDNLDRLSKLIRSRKKRSMDSSGQLKIKNVFDKGPSKEELETEKTEIRKAEEDARKAAELARQLAEKEERIKEAEEAAKDAVRQLEEIERREKELLLAQQEAEKARQKAAELEAREAMMAKREAELKALEEKIKQGEEKHCIEEKDDTEGEDGEDDSLSDEDIESQIAAFESELTMLCPLCKQGEIISKTTEKGKDFFTCTNPECRFVSWDKPYHIECPLCKNSFLTETISLTGEKGLKCPRASCSYRQNNLFDPKQNMAQGASGLSVKKKKRVVRRKRH
;
A
#
# COMPACT_ATOMS: atom_id res chain seq x y z
N MET A 1 27.63 -3.73 -55.03
CA MET A 1 28.29 -3.29 -56.29
C MET A 1 29.82 -3.19 -56.22
N LYS A 2 30.43 -2.39 -55.32
CA LYS A 2 31.90 -2.29 -55.24
C LYS A 2 32.58 -3.53 -54.61
N LYS A 3 32.02 -4.09 -53.53
CA LYS A 3 32.55 -5.29 -52.87
C LYS A 3 32.45 -6.55 -53.73
N ASP A 4 31.34 -6.72 -54.46
CA ASP A 4 31.13 -7.90 -55.32
C ASP A 4 32.08 -7.92 -56.51
N ASN A 5 32.37 -6.76 -57.09
CA ASN A 5 33.39 -6.63 -58.14
C ASN A 5 34.80 -6.91 -57.61
N LEU A 6 35.11 -6.53 -56.37
CA LEU A 6 36.39 -6.78 -55.72
C LEU A 6 36.57 -8.28 -55.39
N ASP A 7 35.51 -8.93 -54.92
CA ASP A 7 35.49 -10.37 -54.68
C ASP A 7 35.63 -11.17 -55.98
N ARG A 8 34.96 -10.73 -57.06
CA ARG A 8 35.08 -11.34 -58.39
C ARG A 8 36.48 -11.17 -58.98
N LEU A 9 37.10 -9.99 -58.81
CA LEU A 9 38.49 -9.74 -59.20
C LEU A 9 39.45 -10.62 -58.39
N SER A 10 39.22 -10.76 -57.08
CA SER A 10 40.04 -11.60 -56.21
C SER A 10 39.98 -13.08 -56.60
N LYS A 11 38.79 -13.59 -57.00
CA LYS A 11 38.60 -14.95 -57.52
C LYS A 11 39.36 -15.16 -58.84
N LEU A 12 39.30 -14.17 -59.74
CA LEU A 12 40.05 -14.18 -61.00
C LEU A 12 41.57 -14.18 -60.76
N ILE A 13 42.07 -13.34 -59.84
CA ILE A 13 43.49 -13.29 -59.47
C ILE A 13 43.94 -14.63 -58.86
N ARG A 14 43.14 -15.23 -57.96
CA ARG A 14 43.41 -16.56 -57.41
C ARG A 14 43.43 -17.65 -58.49
N SER A 15 42.50 -17.62 -59.44
CA SER A 15 42.50 -18.58 -60.55
C SER A 15 43.72 -18.43 -61.47
N ARG A 16 44.15 -17.19 -61.70
CA ARG A 16 45.31 -16.89 -62.56
C ARG A 16 46.61 -17.29 -61.87
N LYS A 17 46.71 -17.06 -60.56
CA LYS A 17 47.85 -17.51 -59.73
C LYS A 17 47.90 -19.03 -59.60
N LYS A 18 46.74 -19.70 -59.48
CA LYS A 18 46.67 -21.16 -59.49
C LYS A 18 47.15 -21.74 -60.83
N ARG A 19 46.72 -21.17 -61.97
CA ARG A 19 47.23 -21.56 -63.29
C ARG A 19 48.70 -21.25 -63.48
N SER A 20 49.20 -20.12 -62.96
CA SER A 20 50.62 -19.81 -63.10
C SER A 20 51.46 -20.80 -62.29
N MET A 21 51.05 -21.16 -61.07
CA MET A 21 51.75 -22.16 -60.25
C MET A 21 51.72 -23.55 -60.89
N ASP A 22 50.60 -23.97 -61.51
CA ASP A 22 50.54 -25.22 -62.30
C ASP A 22 51.45 -25.20 -63.53
N SER A 23 51.70 -24.03 -64.13
CA SER A 23 52.63 -23.89 -65.26
C SER A 23 54.11 -23.75 -64.85
N SER A 24 54.37 -23.33 -63.61
CA SER A 24 55.72 -23.23 -63.02
C SER A 24 56.18 -24.53 -62.38
N GLY A 25 55.27 -25.48 -62.15
CA GLY A 25 55.62 -26.85 -61.85
C GLY A 25 56.31 -27.46 -63.06
N GLN A 26 57.60 -27.71 -62.93
CA GLN A 26 58.46 -28.45 -63.84
C GLN A 26 57.65 -29.51 -64.61
N LEU A 27 57.27 -29.20 -65.86
CA LEU A 27 56.64 -30.17 -66.74
C LEU A 27 57.68 -31.29 -66.91
N LYS A 28 57.49 -32.41 -66.21
CA LYS A 28 58.26 -33.63 -66.43
C LYS A 28 57.91 -34.13 -67.83
N ILE A 29 58.61 -33.60 -68.84
CA ILE A 29 58.64 -34.15 -70.18
C ILE A 29 59.24 -35.54 -70.02
N LYS A 30 58.39 -36.57 -70.01
CA LYS A 30 58.83 -37.97 -70.04
C LYS A 30 59.65 -38.14 -71.31
N ASN A 31 60.88 -38.63 -71.17
CA ASN A 31 61.64 -39.00 -72.35
C ASN A 31 60.89 -40.16 -73.02
N VAL A 32 60.80 -40.17 -74.35
CA VAL A 32 60.03 -41.15 -75.14
C VAL A 32 60.50 -42.61 -74.89
N PHE A 33 61.64 -42.80 -74.21
CA PHE A 33 62.27 -44.08 -73.89
C PHE A 33 62.34 -44.41 -72.39
N ASP A 34 61.61 -43.70 -71.53
CA ASP A 34 61.46 -44.13 -70.13
C ASP A 34 60.61 -45.40 -70.10
N LYS A 35 61.21 -46.53 -69.73
CA LYS A 35 60.50 -47.80 -69.50
C LYS A 35 59.45 -47.53 -68.43
N GLY A 36 58.17 -47.63 -68.80
CA GLY A 36 57.07 -47.43 -67.86
C GLY A 36 57.22 -48.33 -66.63
N PRO A 37 56.60 -47.96 -65.49
CA PRO A 37 56.66 -48.76 -64.28
C PRO A 37 56.33 -50.22 -64.60
N SER A 38 57.09 -51.12 -63.98
CA SER A 38 56.94 -52.55 -64.22
C SER A 38 55.52 -52.99 -63.88
N LYS A 39 55.04 -54.06 -64.54
CA LYS A 39 53.67 -54.57 -64.33
C LYS A 39 53.40 -54.87 -62.85
N GLU A 40 54.43 -55.33 -62.14
CA GLU A 40 54.38 -55.63 -60.69
C GLU A 40 54.20 -54.37 -59.84
N GLU A 41 54.91 -53.27 -60.12
CA GLU A 41 54.76 -51.98 -59.41
C GLU A 41 53.36 -51.37 -59.61
N LEU A 42 52.78 -51.51 -60.81
CA LEU A 42 51.41 -51.07 -61.09
C LEU A 42 50.37 -51.93 -60.38
N GLU A 43 50.65 -53.22 -60.16
CA GLU A 43 49.78 -54.10 -59.39
C GLU A 43 49.85 -53.80 -57.90
N THR A 44 51.03 -53.53 -57.34
CA THR A 44 51.18 -53.09 -55.93
C THR A 44 50.50 -51.76 -55.69
N GLU A 45 50.71 -50.76 -56.56
CA GLU A 45 50.07 -49.44 -56.46
C GLU A 45 48.53 -49.56 -56.52
N LYS A 46 47.99 -50.41 -57.40
CA LYS A 46 46.54 -50.69 -57.44
C LYS A 46 46.04 -51.36 -56.17
N THR A 47 46.81 -52.24 -55.54
CA THR A 47 46.41 -52.87 -54.27
C THR A 47 46.45 -51.88 -53.11
N GLU A 48 47.41 -50.96 -53.09
CA GLU A 48 47.49 -49.90 -52.09
C GLU A 48 46.35 -48.89 -52.23
N ILE A 49 46.00 -48.50 -53.45
CA ILE A 49 44.83 -47.66 -53.73
C ILE A 49 43.54 -48.35 -53.24
N ARG A 50 43.37 -49.65 -53.50
CA ARG A 50 42.22 -50.42 -53.01
C ARG A 50 42.15 -50.47 -51.48
N LYS A 51 43.28 -50.69 -50.80
CA LYS A 51 43.35 -50.66 -49.33
C LYS A 51 43.03 -49.27 -48.78
N ALA A 52 43.58 -48.21 -49.39
CA ALA A 52 43.29 -46.84 -49.02
C ALA A 52 41.81 -46.48 -49.23
N GLU A 53 41.18 -46.96 -50.30
CA GLU A 53 39.74 -46.81 -50.54
C GLU A 53 38.90 -47.57 -49.50
N GLU A 54 39.29 -48.78 -49.10
CA GLU A 54 38.63 -49.54 -48.03
C GLU A 54 38.76 -48.86 -46.67
N ASP A 55 39.94 -48.35 -46.34
CA ASP A 55 40.17 -47.64 -45.08
C ASP A 55 39.44 -46.28 -45.07
N ALA A 56 39.36 -45.59 -46.20
CA ALA A 56 38.51 -44.41 -46.35
C ALA A 56 37.03 -44.73 -46.15
N ARG A 57 36.53 -45.88 -46.64
CA ARG A 57 35.15 -46.33 -46.39
C ARG A 57 34.91 -46.61 -44.91
N LYS A 58 35.82 -47.32 -44.24
CA LYS A 58 35.72 -47.58 -42.79
C LYS A 58 35.76 -46.29 -41.97
N ALA A 59 36.64 -45.36 -42.32
CA ALA A 59 36.73 -44.06 -41.68
C ALA A 59 35.43 -43.24 -41.87
N ALA A 60 34.84 -43.28 -43.07
CA ALA A 60 33.57 -42.62 -43.35
C ALA A 60 32.40 -43.25 -42.56
N GLU A 61 32.40 -44.58 -42.39
CA GLU A 61 31.41 -45.28 -41.57
C GLU A 61 31.53 -44.92 -40.08
N LEU A 62 32.75 -44.93 -39.53
CA LEU A 62 33.01 -44.49 -38.16
C LEU A 62 32.60 -43.03 -37.96
N ALA A 63 32.87 -42.15 -38.93
CA ALA A 63 32.44 -40.76 -38.87
C ALA A 63 30.91 -40.62 -38.82
N ARG A 64 30.16 -41.45 -39.55
CA ARG A 64 28.69 -41.49 -39.47
C ARG A 64 28.20 -41.95 -38.10
N GLN A 65 28.82 -42.99 -37.54
CA GLN A 65 28.47 -43.48 -36.21
C GLN A 65 28.77 -42.45 -35.11
N LEU A 66 29.87 -41.70 -35.24
CA LEU A 66 30.19 -40.61 -34.33
C LEU A 66 29.20 -39.46 -34.47
N ALA A 67 28.82 -39.07 -35.69
CA ALA A 67 27.81 -38.04 -35.91
C ALA A 67 26.44 -38.44 -35.31
N GLU A 68 26.02 -39.70 -35.46
CA GLU A 68 24.79 -40.20 -34.83
C GLU A 68 24.87 -40.14 -33.29
N LYS A 69 26.03 -40.50 -32.71
CA LYS A 69 26.23 -40.38 -31.26
C LYS A 69 26.23 -38.93 -30.79
N GLU A 70 26.82 -38.01 -31.55
CA GLU A 70 26.80 -36.57 -31.24
C GLU A 70 25.37 -36.01 -31.27
N GLU A 71 24.53 -36.41 -32.23
CA GLU A 71 23.11 -36.02 -32.24
C GLU A 71 22.37 -36.57 -31.02
N ARG A 72 22.60 -37.84 -30.65
CA ARG A 72 22.01 -38.42 -29.43
C ARG A 72 22.47 -37.72 -28.15
N ILE A 73 23.71 -37.25 -28.10
CA ILE A 73 24.22 -36.46 -26.97
C ILE A 73 23.51 -35.10 -26.92
N LYS A 74 23.33 -34.42 -28.06
CA LYS A 74 22.58 -33.15 -28.12
C LYS A 74 21.14 -33.31 -27.65
N GLU A 75 20.44 -34.35 -28.11
CA GLU A 75 19.08 -34.65 -27.65
C GLU A 75 19.04 -34.90 -26.14
N ALA A 76 20.00 -35.64 -25.59
CA ALA A 76 20.10 -35.88 -24.15
C ALA A 76 20.41 -34.59 -23.37
N GLU A 77 21.26 -33.70 -23.90
CA GLU A 77 21.55 -32.40 -23.31
C GLU A 77 20.33 -31.48 -23.32
N GLU A 78 19.53 -31.49 -24.38
CA GLU A 78 18.27 -30.74 -24.46
C GLU A 78 17.24 -31.29 -23.46
N ALA A 79 17.09 -32.62 -23.39
CA ALA A 79 16.23 -33.26 -22.39
C ALA A 79 16.67 -32.93 -20.95
N ALA A 80 17.98 -32.86 -20.69
CA ALA A 80 18.50 -32.46 -19.39
C ALA A 80 18.18 -30.99 -19.07
N LYS A 81 18.30 -30.07 -20.04
CA LYS A 81 17.89 -28.67 -19.88
C LYS A 81 16.39 -28.54 -19.60
N ASP A 82 15.57 -29.35 -20.24
CA ASP A 82 14.12 -29.38 -20.02
C ASP A 82 13.78 -29.85 -18.61
N ALA A 83 14.44 -30.89 -18.13
CA ALA A 83 14.29 -31.35 -16.75
C ALA A 83 14.68 -30.28 -15.73
N VAL A 84 15.76 -29.53 -15.96
CA VAL A 84 16.15 -28.41 -15.10
C VAL A 84 15.06 -27.32 -15.07
N ARG A 85 14.51 -26.95 -16.22
CA ARG A 85 13.40 -25.98 -16.29
C ARG A 85 12.15 -26.44 -15.52
N GLN A 86 11.85 -27.75 -15.58
CA GLN A 86 10.75 -28.33 -14.81
C GLN A 86 11.01 -28.28 -13.31
N LEU A 87 12.23 -28.58 -12.86
CA LEU A 87 12.61 -28.47 -11.45
C LEU A 87 12.51 -27.03 -10.95
N GLU A 88 12.96 -26.04 -11.72
CA GLU A 88 12.80 -24.62 -11.36
C GLU A 88 11.33 -24.18 -11.28
N GLU A 89 10.44 -24.79 -12.08
CA GLU A 89 8.99 -24.56 -11.95
C GLU A 89 8.41 -25.21 -10.69
N ILE A 90 8.84 -26.42 -10.36
CA ILE A 90 8.45 -27.12 -9.13
C ILE A 90 8.91 -26.31 -7.90
N GLU A 91 10.16 -25.88 -7.85
CA GLU A 91 10.67 -25.05 -6.75
C GLU A 91 9.89 -23.74 -6.58
N ARG A 92 9.45 -23.11 -7.68
CA ARG A 92 8.59 -21.92 -7.61
C ARG A 92 7.24 -22.24 -6.99
N ARG A 93 6.59 -23.33 -7.43
CA ARG A 93 5.32 -23.78 -6.86
C ARG A 93 5.45 -24.15 -5.37
N GLU A 94 6.55 -24.79 -4.97
CA GLU A 94 6.81 -25.09 -3.56
C GLU A 94 6.95 -23.82 -2.72
N LYS A 95 7.67 -22.80 -3.22
CA LYS A 95 7.76 -21.49 -2.55
C LYS A 95 6.39 -20.82 -2.41
N GLU A 96 5.56 -20.86 -3.46
CA GLU A 96 4.19 -20.34 -3.41
C GLU A 96 3.34 -21.08 -2.37
N LEU A 97 3.44 -22.41 -2.31
CA LEU A 97 2.73 -23.22 -1.31
C LEU A 97 3.18 -22.90 0.12
N LEU A 98 4.48 -22.72 0.35
CA LEU A 98 5.00 -22.34 1.66
C LEU A 98 4.50 -20.96 2.10
N LEU A 99 4.45 -19.98 1.18
CA LEU A 99 3.88 -18.67 1.47
C LEU A 99 2.39 -18.78 1.80
N ALA A 100 1.62 -19.56 1.03
CA ALA A 100 0.21 -19.79 1.29
C ALA A 100 -0.02 -20.47 2.66
N GLN A 101 0.83 -21.42 3.05
CA GLN A 101 0.78 -22.04 4.38
C GLN A 101 1.04 -21.02 5.50
N GLN A 102 2.07 -20.17 5.36
CA GLN A 102 2.36 -19.12 6.33
C GLN A 102 1.21 -18.10 6.45
N GLU A 103 0.58 -17.73 5.34
CA GLU A 103 -0.59 -16.85 5.34
C GLU A 103 -1.78 -17.51 6.05
N ALA A 104 -2.02 -18.81 5.81
CA ALA A 104 -3.05 -19.57 6.49
C ALA A 104 -2.80 -19.67 8.01
N GLU A 105 -1.55 -19.90 8.43
CA GLU A 105 -1.17 -19.90 9.85
C GLU A 105 -1.39 -18.53 10.49
N LYS A 106 -0.98 -17.44 9.83
CA LYS A 106 -1.25 -16.07 10.30
C LYS A 106 -2.75 -15.80 10.41
N ALA A 107 -3.55 -16.29 9.45
CA ALA A 107 -5.00 -16.17 9.51
C ALA A 107 -5.59 -16.95 10.70
N ARG A 108 -5.10 -18.17 10.98
CA ARG A 108 -5.48 -18.96 12.16
C ARG A 108 -5.10 -18.28 13.47
N GLN A 109 -3.89 -17.70 13.55
CA GLN A 109 -3.45 -16.95 14.73
C GLN A 109 -4.35 -15.74 14.99
N LYS A 110 -4.67 -14.96 13.94
CA LYS A 110 -5.61 -13.84 14.04
C LYS A 110 -7.01 -14.29 14.45
N ALA A 111 -7.50 -15.40 13.91
CA ALA A 111 -8.78 -15.96 14.29
C ALA A 111 -8.79 -16.36 15.78
N ALA A 112 -7.74 -17.03 16.26
CA ALA A 112 -7.60 -17.39 17.67
C ALA A 112 -7.47 -16.16 18.59
N GLU A 113 -6.81 -15.09 18.14
CA GLU A 113 -6.74 -13.81 18.87
C GLU A 113 -8.12 -13.15 18.99
N LEU A 114 -8.91 -13.16 17.90
CA LEU A 114 -10.28 -12.66 17.91
C LEU A 114 -11.18 -13.49 18.83
N GLU A 115 -11.09 -14.82 18.77
CA GLU A 115 -11.82 -15.72 19.67
C GLU A 115 -11.44 -15.49 21.13
N ALA A 116 -10.15 -15.29 21.45
CA ALA A 116 -9.70 -14.96 22.79
C ALA A 116 -10.27 -13.61 23.27
N ARG A 117 -10.32 -12.61 22.38
CA ARG A 117 -10.94 -11.32 22.67
C ARG A 117 -12.44 -11.44 22.92
N GLU A 118 -13.15 -12.21 22.09
CA GLU A 118 -14.58 -12.50 22.27
C GLU A 118 -14.84 -13.22 23.60
N ALA A 119 -14.00 -14.19 23.97
CA ALA A 119 -14.08 -14.86 25.26
C ALA A 119 -13.84 -13.91 26.44
N MET A 120 -12.91 -12.96 26.32
CA MET A 120 -12.69 -11.92 27.34
C MET A 120 -13.91 -11.00 27.48
N MET A 121 -14.52 -10.61 26.36
CA MET A 121 -15.75 -9.81 26.38
C MET A 121 -16.91 -10.59 26.99
N ALA A 122 -17.06 -11.88 26.66
CA ALA A 122 -18.10 -12.74 27.24
C ALA A 122 -17.92 -12.93 28.75
N LYS A 123 -16.68 -13.06 29.25
CA LYS A 123 -16.37 -13.09 30.68
C LYS A 123 -16.79 -11.80 31.37
N ARG A 124 -16.40 -10.65 30.81
CA ARG A 124 -16.79 -9.33 31.33
C ARG A 124 -18.30 -9.15 31.33
N GLU A 125 -19.00 -9.61 30.30
CA GLU A 125 -20.46 -9.59 30.23
C GLU A 125 -21.08 -10.46 31.34
N ALA A 126 -20.54 -11.65 31.58
CA ALA A 126 -20.99 -12.52 32.67
C ALA A 126 -20.76 -11.88 34.05
N GLU A 127 -19.61 -11.22 34.26
CA GLU A 127 -19.32 -10.46 35.48
C GLU A 127 -20.32 -9.32 35.70
N LEU A 128 -20.62 -8.54 34.66
CA LEU A 128 -21.59 -7.46 34.73
C LEU A 128 -23.00 -7.99 35.03
N LYS A 129 -23.43 -9.08 34.39
CA LYS A 129 -24.71 -9.73 34.70
C LYS A 129 -24.78 -10.21 36.15
N ALA A 130 -23.70 -10.76 36.68
CA ALA A 130 -23.65 -11.17 38.08
C ALA A 130 -23.69 -9.97 39.05
N LEU A 131 -23.09 -8.83 38.68
CA LEU A 131 -23.22 -7.59 39.46
C LEU A 131 -24.65 -7.03 39.39
N GLU A 132 -25.27 -7.03 38.22
CA GLU A 132 -26.67 -6.61 38.04
C GLU A 132 -27.62 -7.46 38.88
N GLU A 133 -27.43 -8.79 38.89
CA GLU A 133 -28.23 -9.69 39.73
C GLU A 133 -28.03 -9.40 41.21
N LYS A 134 -26.81 -9.10 41.66
CA LYS A 134 -26.54 -8.69 43.05
C LYS A 134 -27.21 -7.37 43.41
N ILE A 135 -27.24 -6.40 42.49
CA ILE A 135 -27.93 -5.11 42.70
C ILE A 135 -29.43 -5.36 42.82
N LYS A 136 -30.04 -6.14 41.91
CA LYS A 136 -31.46 -6.51 41.99
C LYS A 136 -31.81 -7.21 43.30
N GLN A 137 -30.99 -8.16 43.74
CA GLN A 137 -31.16 -8.81 45.04
C GLN A 137 -30.99 -7.84 46.22
N GLY A 138 -30.16 -6.81 46.07
CA GLY A 138 -30.00 -5.74 47.06
C GLY A 138 -31.23 -4.83 47.12
N GLU A 139 -31.75 -4.39 45.97
CA GLU A 139 -32.98 -3.60 45.83
C GLU A 139 -34.20 -4.36 46.36
N GLU A 140 -34.33 -5.66 46.04
CA GLU A 140 -35.40 -6.51 46.55
C GLU A 140 -35.33 -6.65 48.07
N LYS A 141 -34.13 -6.76 48.66
CA LYS A 141 -33.95 -6.78 50.13
C LYS A 141 -34.26 -5.43 50.76
N HIS A 142 -33.80 -4.33 50.16
CA HIS A 142 -34.12 -2.96 50.59
C HIS A 142 -35.63 -2.71 50.58
N CYS A 143 -36.35 -3.17 49.56
CA CYS A 143 -37.80 -3.08 49.46
C CYS A 143 -38.57 -3.94 50.49
N ILE A 144 -37.92 -4.93 51.10
CA ILE A 144 -38.50 -5.79 52.16
C ILE A 144 -38.20 -5.19 53.53
N GLU A 145 -37.00 -4.66 53.75
CA GLU A 145 -36.62 -3.96 54.98
C GLU A 145 -37.42 -2.65 55.15
N GLU A 146 -37.70 -1.89 54.07
CA GLU A 146 -38.61 -0.73 54.10
C GLU A 146 -40.09 -1.08 54.41
N LYS A 147 -40.49 -2.36 54.37
CA LYS A 147 -41.86 -2.81 54.69
C LYS A 147 -42.04 -3.33 56.11
N ASP A 148 -40.96 -3.59 56.85
CA ASP A 148 -41.04 -4.05 58.25
C ASP A 148 -40.81 -2.92 59.27
N ASP A 149 -40.29 -1.76 58.87
CA ASP A 149 -40.15 -0.60 59.76
C ASP A 149 -41.27 0.44 59.53
N THR A 150 -42.51 0.05 59.88
CA THR A 150 -43.48 1.03 60.39
C THR A 150 -43.25 1.18 61.89
N GLU A 151 -42.16 1.83 62.28
CA GLU A 151 -41.98 2.59 63.52
C GLU A 151 -40.55 3.17 63.56
N GLY A 152 -40.38 4.33 62.89
CA GLY A 152 -39.44 5.39 63.22
C GLY A 152 -37.93 5.10 63.15
N GLU A 153 -37.26 5.65 62.14
CA GLU A 153 -36.22 6.68 62.30
C GLU A 153 -35.84 7.24 60.93
N ASP A 154 -35.69 8.55 60.87
CA ASP A 154 -35.44 9.34 59.66
C ASP A 154 -34.11 8.94 59.00
N GLY A 155 -34.18 8.06 58.01
CA GLY A 155 -33.12 7.88 57.03
C GLY A 155 -33.25 8.94 55.95
N GLU A 156 -32.37 9.93 55.98
CA GLU A 156 -32.17 10.87 54.87
C GLU A 156 -31.76 10.06 53.62
N ASP A 157 -32.73 9.78 52.77
CA ASP A 157 -32.51 9.38 51.38
C ASP A 157 -31.85 10.57 50.66
N ASP A 158 -30.52 10.51 50.54
CA ASP A 158 -29.67 11.49 49.85
C ASP A 158 -29.84 11.40 48.31
N SER A 159 -31.06 11.07 47.87
CA SER A 159 -31.52 11.18 46.50
C SER A 159 -32.02 12.60 46.30
N LEU A 160 -31.10 13.50 45.93
CA LEU A 160 -31.45 14.86 45.48
C LEU A 160 -32.63 14.76 44.52
N SER A 161 -33.74 15.39 44.89
CA SER A 161 -34.92 15.40 44.03
C SER A 161 -34.55 16.02 42.68
N ASP A 162 -35.20 15.61 41.59
CA ASP A 162 -34.95 16.20 40.27
C ASP A 162 -35.09 17.74 40.32
N GLU A 163 -35.92 18.27 41.23
CA GLU A 163 -36.07 19.70 41.51
C GLU A 163 -34.83 20.32 42.17
N ASP A 164 -34.16 19.62 43.09
CA ASP A 164 -32.90 20.06 43.71
C ASP A 164 -31.76 20.04 42.71
N ILE A 165 -31.69 19.02 41.85
CA ILE A 165 -30.70 18.91 40.77
C ILE A 165 -30.88 20.06 39.77
N GLU A 166 -32.13 20.35 39.37
CA GLU A 166 -32.45 21.48 38.51
C GLU A 166 -32.06 22.82 39.15
N SER A 167 -32.33 22.99 40.45
CA SER A 167 -31.94 24.20 41.19
C SER A 167 -30.41 24.36 41.26
N GLN A 168 -29.69 23.26 41.43
CA GLN A 168 -28.23 23.25 41.54
C GLN A 168 -27.56 23.46 40.19
N ILE A 169 -28.12 22.91 39.10
CA ILE A 169 -27.67 23.21 37.73
C ILE A 169 -27.94 24.68 37.40
N ALA A 170 -29.10 25.23 37.74
CA ALA A 170 -29.40 26.65 37.49
C ALA A 170 -28.47 27.59 38.28
N ALA A 171 -28.18 27.27 39.55
CA ALA A 171 -27.21 27.99 40.36
C ALA A 171 -25.81 27.91 39.73
N PHE A 172 -25.40 26.72 39.28
CA PHE A 172 -24.09 26.51 38.65
C PHE A 172 -23.97 27.18 37.27
N GLU A 173 -25.00 27.16 36.43
CA GLU A 173 -25.01 27.86 35.14
C GLU A 173 -24.95 29.38 35.31
N SER A 174 -25.52 29.91 36.41
CA SER A 174 -25.37 31.32 36.76
C SER A 174 -23.94 31.69 37.20
N GLU A 175 -23.20 30.72 37.75
CA GLU A 175 -21.81 30.87 38.17
C GLU A 175 -20.83 30.60 37.00
N LEU A 176 -21.22 29.80 36.00
CA LEU A 176 -20.47 29.54 34.77
C LEU A 176 -20.56 30.70 33.76
N THR A 177 -20.27 31.90 34.22
CA THR A 177 -20.05 33.03 33.32
C THR A 177 -18.74 32.83 32.56
N MET A 178 -18.79 33.00 31.25
CA MET A 178 -17.61 32.88 30.39
C MET A 178 -16.60 33.96 30.78
N LEU A 179 -15.37 33.55 31.15
CA LEU A 179 -14.28 34.49 31.41
C LEU A 179 -13.95 35.33 30.16
N CYS A 180 -13.30 36.47 30.34
CA CYS A 180 -12.93 37.33 29.23
C CYS A 180 -11.62 36.85 28.58
N PRO A 181 -11.56 36.59 27.25
CA PRO A 181 -10.35 36.10 26.59
C PRO A 181 -9.21 37.14 26.51
N LEU A 182 -9.48 38.40 26.83
CA LEU A 182 -8.47 39.47 26.86
C LEU A 182 -7.85 39.65 28.25
N CYS A 183 -8.66 39.84 29.30
CA CYS A 183 -8.15 40.10 30.64
C CYS A 183 -8.12 38.88 31.56
N LYS A 184 -8.80 37.77 31.22
CA LYS A 184 -8.92 36.51 31.99
C LYS A 184 -9.49 36.63 33.42
N GLN A 185 -9.82 37.85 33.85
CA GLN A 185 -10.28 38.15 35.21
C GLN A 185 -11.73 38.64 35.25
N GLY A 186 -12.24 39.18 34.15
CA GLY A 186 -13.62 39.65 34.05
C GLY A 186 -14.51 38.64 33.35
N GLU A 187 -15.81 38.73 33.58
CA GLU A 187 -16.83 37.87 32.99
C GLU A 187 -17.45 38.54 31.75
N ILE A 188 -17.96 37.74 30.81
CA ILE A 188 -18.62 38.22 29.60
C ILE A 188 -20.13 38.18 29.79
N ILE A 189 -20.74 39.36 29.81
CA ILE A 189 -22.19 39.53 29.91
C ILE A 189 -22.75 39.81 28.51
N SER A 190 -23.89 39.20 28.20
CA SER A 190 -24.69 39.54 27.02
C SER A 190 -25.62 40.72 27.35
N LYS A 191 -25.57 41.77 26.54
CA LYS A 191 -26.46 42.93 26.63
C LYS A 191 -27.12 43.13 25.28
N THR A 192 -28.35 43.64 25.29
CA THR A 192 -29.09 43.95 24.06
C THR A 192 -29.09 45.46 23.85
N THR A 193 -28.73 45.89 22.64
CA THR A 193 -28.83 47.30 22.25
C THR A 193 -30.29 47.72 22.08
N GLU A 194 -30.61 49.02 22.11
CA GLU A 194 -31.96 49.55 21.82
C GLU A 194 -32.49 49.10 20.44
N LYS A 195 -31.59 48.73 19.53
CA LYS A 195 -31.90 48.21 18.18
C LYS A 195 -32.12 46.69 18.15
N GLY A 196 -32.19 46.02 19.30
CA GLY A 196 -32.44 44.59 19.43
C GLY A 196 -31.29 43.68 19.00
N LYS A 197 -30.06 44.22 18.89
CA LYS A 197 -28.86 43.40 18.62
C LYS A 197 -28.13 43.10 19.91
N ASP A 198 -27.83 41.84 20.14
CA ASP A 198 -27.04 41.40 21.29
C ASP A 198 -25.55 41.68 21.06
N PHE A 199 -24.87 42.06 22.12
CA PHE A 199 -23.44 42.28 22.16
C PHE A 199 -22.87 41.75 23.48
N PHE A 200 -21.65 41.25 23.40
CA PHE A 200 -20.93 40.66 24.51
C PHE A 200 -19.91 41.66 25.04
N THR A 201 -20.03 42.02 26.31
CA THR A 201 -19.12 42.96 26.99
C THR A 201 -18.47 42.34 28.22
N CYS A 202 -17.22 42.73 28.49
CA CYS A 202 -16.58 42.40 29.76
C CYS A 202 -17.16 43.24 30.91
N THR A 203 -17.33 42.63 32.08
CA THR A 203 -17.77 43.30 33.32
C THR A 203 -16.73 44.27 33.87
N ASN A 204 -15.44 44.04 33.61
CA ASN A 204 -14.34 44.84 34.16
C ASN A 204 -14.19 46.18 33.40
N PRO A 205 -14.29 47.35 34.06
CA PRO A 205 -14.20 48.66 33.42
C PRO A 205 -12.84 48.97 32.78
N GLU A 206 -11.76 48.33 33.24
CA GLU A 206 -10.42 48.45 32.66
C GLU A 206 -10.30 47.68 31.32
N CYS A 207 -11.21 46.73 31.06
CA CYS A 207 -11.19 45.91 29.86
C CYS A 207 -12.21 46.41 28.82
N ARG A 208 -11.74 47.02 27.73
CA ARG A 208 -12.59 47.53 26.64
C ARG A 208 -13.06 46.45 25.65
N PHE A 209 -13.30 45.23 26.12
CA PHE A 209 -13.74 44.13 25.25
C PHE A 209 -15.22 44.28 24.89
N VAL A 210 -15.50 44.38 23.59
CA VAL A 210 -16.85 44.40 23.02
C VAL A 210 -16.86 43.57 21.74
N SER A 211 -17.76 42.59 21.65
CA SER A 211 -17.95 41.76 20.46
C SER A 211 -19.44 41.63 20.11
N TRP A 212 -19.77 41.59 18.83
CA TRP A 212 -21.13 41.34 18.35
C TRP A 212 -21.46 39.84 18.33
N ASP A 213 -20.45 39.02 18.09
CA ASP A 213 -20.57 37.57 18.02
C ASP A 213 -20.05 36.95 19.33
N LYS A 214 -20.59 35.78 19.69
CA LYS A 214 -20.20 35.07 20.92
C LYS A 214 -18.72 34.65 20.84
N PRO A 215 -17.86 35.08 21.78
CA PRO A 215 -16.46 34.71 21.80
C PRO A 215 -16.25 33.34 22.44
N TYR A 216 -15.33 32.56 21.86
CA TYR A 216 -14.88 31.27 22.37
C TYR A 216 -13.39 31.35 22.72
N HIS A 217 -12.98 30.75 23.85
CA HIS A 217 -11.60 30.68 24.35
C HIS A 217 -10.71 29.72 23.55
N ILE A 218 -10.72 29.89 22.24
CA ILE A 218 -10.09 29.02 21.29
C ILE A 218 -9.02 29.81 20.55
N GLU A 219 -7.79 29.30 20.58
CA GLU A 219 -6.68 29.94 19.88
C GLU A 219 -6.76 29.71 18.37
N CYS A 220 -6.58 30.79 17.59
CA CYS A 220 -6.56 30.67 16.14
C CYS A 220 -5.26 30.00 15.66
N PRO A 221 -5.30 28.90 14.86
CA PRO A 221 -4.09 28.22 14.40
C PRO A 221 -3.25 29.05 13.41
N LEU A 222 -3.85 30.02 12.73
CA LEU A 222 -3.16 30.83 11.71
C LEU A 222 -2.46 32.07 12.29
N CYS A 223 -3.08 32.75 13.24
CA CYS A 223 -2.60 34.05 13.75
C CYS A 223 -2.37 34.08 15.26
N LYS A 224 -2.58 32.97 15.96
CA LYS A 224 -2.44 32.82 17.42
C LYS A 224 -3.23 33.86 18.23
N ASN A 225 -4.35 34.33 17.67
CA ASN A 225 -5.29 35.15 18.42
C ASN A 225 -5.90 34.33 19.56
N SER A 226 -6.14 34.94 20.71
CA SER A 226 -6.58 34.26 21.94
C SER A 226 -8.04 33.77 21.91
N PHE A 227 -8.86 34.27 20.99
CA PHE A 227 -10.25 33.86 20.85
C PHE A 227 -10.73 33.81 19.39
N LEU A 228 -11.80 33.06 19.17
CA LEU A 228 -12.57 33.00 17.93
C LEU A 228 -14.00 33.46 18.19
N THR A 229 -14.72 33.86 17.15
CA THR A 229 -16.12 34.27 17.24
C THR A 229 -17.04 33.34 16.47
N GLU A 230 -18.26 33.16 16.98
CA GLU A 230 -19.31 32.39 16.28
C GLU A 230 -19.71 33.07 14.98
N THR A 231 -19.90 32.28 13.92
CA THR A 231 -20.47 32.75 12.65
C THR A 231 -21.45 31.73 12.12
N ILE A 232 -22.54 32.21 11.53
CA ILE A 232 -23.56 31.35 10.94
C ILE A 232 -23.26 31.24 9.44
N SER A 233 -23.13 30.00 8.94
CA SER A 233 -22.93 29.73 7.51
C SER A 233 -24.24 29.87 6.74
N LEU A 234 -24.17 29.97 5.40
CA LEU A 234 -25.38 30.05 4.56
C LEU A 234 -26.30 28.81 4.69
N THR A 235 -25.74 27.68 5.11
CA THR A 235 -26.46 26.42 5.38
C THR A 235 -27.14 26.39 6.75
N GLY A 236 -27.00 27.43 7.57
CA GLY A 236 -27.53 27.50 8.93
C GLY A 236 -26.64 26.83 9.99
N GLU A 237 -25.54 26.20 9.58
CA GLU A 237 -24.57 25.58 10.49
C GLU A 237 -23.74 26.66 11.21
N LYS A 238 -23.60 26.49 12.53
CA LYS A 238 -22.76 27.35 13.37
C LYS A 238 -21.29 26.98 13.18
N GLY A 239 -20.46 27.98 12.96
CA GLY A 239 -19.03 27.84 12.74
C GLY A 239 -18.22 28.87 13.52
N LEU A 240 -16.89 28.76 13.46
CA LEU A 240 -15.96 29.66 14.13
C LEU A 240 -15.17 30.48 13.11
N LYS A 241 -14.98 31.77 13.37
CA LYS A 241 -14.19 32.69 12.55
C LYS A 241 -13.18 33.44 13.42
N CYS A 242 -12.03 33.78 12.84
CA CYS A 242 -11.12 34.73 13.47
C CYS A 242 -11.64 36.18 13.37
N PRO A 243 -11.67 36.95 14.49
CA PRO A 243 -12.08 38.36 14.47
C PRO A 243 -11.07 39.28 13.79
N ARG A 244 -9.80 38.86 13.65
CA ARG A 244 -8.73 39.68 13.08
C ARG A 244 -8.91 39.82 11.56
N ALA A 245 -9.05 41.06 11.07
CA ALA A 245 -9.24 41.34 9.64
C ALA A 245 -8.11 40.81 8.74
N SER A 246 -6.89 40.71 9.25
CA SER A 246 -5.74 40.15 8.52
C SER A 246 -5.72 38.61 8.46
N CYS A 247 -6.67 37.92 9.09
CA CYS A 247 -6.72 36.46 9.16
C CYS A 247 -8.02 35.95 8.54
N SER A 248 -7.91 35.04 7.57
CA SER A 248 -9.05 34.45 6.84
C SER A 248 -9.54 33.13 7.41
N TYR A 249 -9.17 32.78 8.65
CA TYR A 249 -9.57 31.52 9.28
C TYR A 249 -11.08 31.43 9.52
N ARG A 250 -11.70 30.36 9.00
CA ARG A 250 -13.11 29.98 9.16
C ARG A 250 -13.24 28.47 9.28
N GLN A 251 -14.11 28.01 10.16
CA GLN A 251 -14.44 26.60 10.38
C GLN A 251 -15.95 26.43 10.44
N ASN A 252 -16.49 25.39 9.82
CA ASN A 252 -17.95 25.14 9.78
C ASN A 252 -18.48 24.34 10.99
N ASN A 253 -17.66 24.14 12.02
CA ASN A 253 -17.98 23.36 13.22
C ASN A 253 -17.55 24.13 14.48
N LEU A 254 -18.22 23.87 15.61
CA LEU A 254 -17.93 24.49 16.92
C LEU A 254 -16.77 23.85 17.71
N PHE A 255 -16.17 22.78 17.19
CA PHE A 255 -15.07 22.08 17.86
C PHE A 255 -13.77 22.87 17.87
N ASP A 256 -12.92 22.59 18.87
CA ASP A 256 -11.56 23.11 18.93
C ASP A 256 -10.79 22.78 17.64
N PRO A 257 -10.08 23.74 17.03
CA PRO A 257 -9.26 23.53 15.84
C PRO A 257 -8.28 22.36 15.97
N LYS A 258 -7.74 22.15 17.19
CA LYS A 258 -6.85 21.01 17.49
C LYS A 258 -7.57 19.67 17.38
N GLN A 259 -8.81 19.58 17.87
CA GLN A 259 -9.63 18.37 17.82
C GLN A 259 -10.18 18.13 16.40
N ASN A 260 -10.54 19.19 15.69
CA ASN A 260 -11.03 19.12 14.32
C ASN A 260 -9.94 18.64 13.34
N MET A 261 -8.69 19.09 13.53
CA MET A 261 -7.55 18.57 12.77
C MET A 261 -7.29 17.08 13.01
N ALA A 262 -7.51 16.57 14.24
CA ALA A 262 -7.36 15.15 14.55
C ALA A 262 -8.47 14.29 13.90
N GLN A 263 -9.71 14.79 13.86
CA GLN A 263 -10.83 14.10 13.19
C GLN A 263 -10.74 14.15 11.65
N GLY A 264 -10.14 15.21 11.10
CA GLY A 264 -9.85 15.31 9.66
C GLY A 264 -8.80 14.31 9.15
N ALA A 265 -7.96 13.76 10.03
CA ALA A 265 -6.98 12.73 9.68
C ALA A 265 -7.58 11.31 9.61
N SER A 266 -8.73 11.07 10.25
CA SER A 266 -9.44 9.78 10.26
C SER A 266 -10.67 9.74 9.35
N GLY A 267 -11.06 10.88 8.74
CA GLY A 267 -12.26 11.00 7.90
C GLY A 267 -12.00 10.76 6.40
N LEU A 268 -12.66 9.74 5.85
CA LEU A 268 -12.77 9.45 4.41
C LEU A 268 -13.12 10.72 3.60
N SER A 269 -12.24 11.10 2.67
CA SER A 269 -12.49 12.20 1.73
C SER A 269 -13.74 11.93 0.88
N VAL A 270 -14.78 12.76 1.01
CA VAL A 270 -15.95 12.70 0.13
C VAL A 270 -15.52 13.12 -1.29
N LYS A 271 -15.49 12.15 -2.22
CA LYS A 271 -15.12 12.37 -3.62
C LYS A 271 -16.09 13.35 -4.28
N LYS A 272 -15.58 14.49 -4.77
CA LYS A 272 -16.36 15.42 -5.60
C LYS A 272 -16.85 14.71 -6.87
N LYS A 273 -18.16 14.63 -7.06
CA LYS A 273 -18.77 14.12 -8.31
C LYS A 273 -18.36 15.03 -9.47
N LYS A 274 -17.59 14.51 -10.43
CA LYS A 274 -17.27 15.22 -11.68
C LYS A 274 -18.56 15.34 -12.51
N ARG A 275 -19.00 16.56 -12.80
CA ARG A 275 -20.07 16.82 -13.79
C ARG A 275 -19.55 16.45 -15.17
N VAL A 276 -20.13 15.43 -15.79
CA VAL A 276 -19.89 15.10 -17.20
C VAL A 276 -20.57 16.15 -18.06
N VAL A 277 -19.79 16.98 -18.75
CA VAL A 277 -20.30 17.91 -19.77
C VAL A 277 -20.32 17.16 -21.10
N ARG A 278 -21.52 16.84 -21.60
CA ARG A 278 -21.71 16.23 -22.92
C ARG A 278 -21.58 17.32 -23.98
N ARG A 279 -20.49 17.34 -24.76
CA ARG A 279 -20.37 18.25 -25.91
C ARG A 279 -21.32 17.78 -27.02
N LYS A 280 -22.27 18.63 -27.40
CA LYS A 280 -23.13 18.43 -28.57
C LYS A 280 -22.26 18.63 -29.82
N ARG A 281 -22.11 17.60 -30.67
CA ARG A 281 -21.52 17.77 -32.00
C ARG A 281 -22.55 18.46 -32.88
N HIS A 282 -22.15 19.56 -33.51
CA HIS A 282 -22.87 20.22 -34.60
C HIS A 282 -22.62 19.47 -35.90
#